data_AF-A0A954PUH2-F1
#
_entry.id   AF-A0A954PUH2-F1
#
_cell.length_a   1.000
_cell.length_b   1.000
_cell.length_c   1.000
_cell.angle_alpha   90.00
_cell.angle_beta   90.00
_cell.angle_gamma   90.00
#
_symmetry.space_group_name_H-M   'P 1'
#
loop_
_entity.id
_entity.type
_entity.pdbx_description
1 polymer ?
#
loop_
_entity_poly.entity_id
_entity_poly.type
_entity_poly.pdbx_seq_one_letter_code
_entity_poly.pdbx_strand_id
1 'polypeptide(L)'
;MDTTILNVFPGQSNDDRLVLAQETADDQVTHLVLRQETRSPHVGWFVQSRIVIEPGQVAALKMTLTSNLVPDCVACEEPPAILSFRSAKAG
;
A
#
# COMPACT_ATOMS: atom_id res chain seq x y z
N MET A 1 12.67 6.43 21.01
CA MET A 1 11.59 6.03 20.09
C MET A 1 12.15 5.15 19.00
N ASP A 2 11.71 3.89 18.97
CA ASP A 2 12.03 2.94 17.90
C ASP A 2 10.90 2.98 16.86
N THR A 3 11.23 2.82 15.60
CA THR A 3 10.31 2.94 14.47
C THR A 3 10.65 1.91 13.41
N THR A 4 9.70 1.03 13.11
CA THR A 4 9.79 0.06 12.02
C THR A 4 8.81 0.42 10.92
N ILE A 5 9.30 0.63 9.70
CA ILE A 5 8.44 0.84 8.54
C ILE A 5 7.90 -0.52 8.08
N LEU A 6 6.58 -0.63 8.00
CA LEU A 6 5.90 -1.86 7.57
C LEU A 6 5.53 -1.81 6.09
N ASN A 7 5.04 -0.65 5.62
CA ASN A 7 4.72 -0.46 4.22
C ASN A 7 4.84 1.00 3.80
N VAL A 8 5.09 1.21 2.50
CA VAL A 8 5.15 2.54 1.88
C VAL A 8 4.25 2.54 0.65
N PHE A 9 3.26 3.43 0.64
CA PHE A 9 2.37 3.66 -0.48
C PHE A 9 2.81 4.94 -1.19
N PRO A 10 3.12 4.90 -2.49
CA PRO A 10 3.43 6.10 -3.25
C PRO A 10 2.20 7.02 -3.30
N GLY A 11 2.42 8.32 -3.16
CA GLY A 11 1.40 9.34 -3.35
C GLY A 11 1.18 9.63 -4.84
N GLN A 12 0.40 10.68 -5.12
CA GLN A 12 0.20 11.15 -6.50
C GLN A 12 1.47 11.78 -7.10
N SER A 13 2.34 12.31 -6.26
CA SER A 13 3.64 12.86 -6.66
C SER A 13 4.77 11.96 -6.15
N ASN A 14 5.93 12.01 -6.79
CA ASN A 14 7.13 11.29 -6.33
C ASN A 14 7.68 11.83 -4.99
N ASP A 15 7.21 13.01 -4.60
CA ASP A 15 7.62 13.67 -3.36
C ASP A 15 6.62 13.45 -2.24
N ASP A 16 5.51 12.74 -2.47
CA ASP A 16 4.52 12.42 -1.45
C ASP A 16 4.40 10.90 -1.27
N ARG A 17 4.24 10.46 -0.03
CA ARG A 17 3.99 9.06 0.28
C ARG A 17 3.21 8.90 1.57
N LEU A 18 2.51 7.79 1.66
CA LEU A 18 1.88 7.33 2.89
C LEU A 18 2.69 6.17 3.45
N VAL A 19 3.09 6.25 4.72
CA VAL A 19 3.91 5.22 5.38
C VAL A 19 3.11 4.61 6.51
N LEU A 20 2.98 3.28 6.46
CA LEU A 20 2.49 2.51 7.59
C LEU A 20 3.70 2.05 8.39
N ALA A 21 3.78 2.46 9.65
CA ALA A 21 4.88 2.13 10.54
C ALA A 21 4.38 1.62 11.89
N GLN A 22 5.27 0.95 12.60
CA GLN A 22 5.12 0.56 13.97
C GLN A 22 6.07 1.43 14.79
N GLU A 23 5.55 2.13 15.78
CA GLU A 23 6.32 3.04 16.62
C GLU A 23 6.18 2.62 18.09
N THR A 24 7.31 2.50 18.77
CA THR A 24 7.35 2.21 20.21
C THR A 24 7.50 3.53 20.96
N ALA A 25 6.46 3.88 21.72
CA ALA A 25 6.45 5.06 22.58
C ALA A 25 7.27 4.83 23.86
N ASP A 26 7.50 5.90 24.63
CA ASP A 26 8.38 5.88 25.81
C ASP A 26 7.82 5.00 26.96
N ASP A 27 6.53 4.70 26.93
CA ASP A 27 5.84 3.75 27.81
C ASP A 27 6.02 2.28 27.39
N GLN A 28 6.87 2.01 26.40
CA GLN A 28 7.07 0.71 25.74
C GLN A 28 5.83 0.16 25.05
N VAL A 29 4.76 0.95 24.92
CA VAL A 29 3.59 0.55 24.15
C VAL A 29 3.90 0.75 22.68
N THR A 30 3.63 -0.30 21.91
CA THR A 30 3.83 -0.28 20.48
C THR A 30 2.54 0.07 19.77
N HIS A 31 2.58 1.12 18.95
CA HIS A 31 1.46 1.63 18.20
C HIS A 31 1.67 1.43 16.71
N LEU A 32 0.60 1.07 16.01
CA LEU A 32 0.56 1.18 14.57
C LEU A 32 0.24 2.63 14.21
N VAL A 33 0.99 3.20 13.26
CA VAL A 33 0.79 4.59 12.84
C VAL A 33 0.76 4.70 11.33
N LEU A 34 -0.08 5.61 10.86
CA LEU A 34 -0.12 6.04 9.47
C LEU A 34 0.48 7.44 9.39
N ARG A 35 1.48 7.61 8.52
CA ARG A 35 2.19 8.88 8.34
C ARG A 35 2.05 9.34 6.91
N GLN A 36 1.64 10.59 6.73
CA GLN A 36 1.82 11.25 5.45
C GLN A 36 3.19 11.93 5.48
N GLU A 37 4.04 11.55 4.53
CA GLU A 37 5.40 12.08 4.42
C GLU A 37 5.57 12.80 3.09
N THR A 38 6.28 13.92 3.12
CA THR A 38 6.67 14.67 1.94
C THR A 38 8.19 14.77 1.88
N ARG A 39 8.74 14.75 0.68
CA ARG A 39 10.18 14.90 0.42
C ARG A 39 10.50 16.36 0.20
N SER A 40 11.53 16.84 0.89
CA SER A 40 12.17 18.12 0.60
C SER A 40 13.62 17.91 0.17
N PRO A 41 14.13 18.67 -0.81
CA PRO A 41 15.53 18.59 -1.23
C PRO A 41 16.53 18.84 -0.10
N HIS A 42 16.13 19.58 0.95
CA HIS A 42 17.04 20.01 2.02
C HIS A 42 17.04 19.11 3.25
N VAL A 43 15.96 18.37 3.51
CA VAL A 43 15.80 17.57 4.73
C VAL A 43 15.43 16.11 4.47
N GLY A 44 15.17 15.73 3.22
CA GLY A 44 14.67 14.40 2.87
C GLY A 44 13.19 14.24 3.19
N TRP A 45 12.80 13.03 3.58
CA TRP A 45 11.41 12.71 3.93
C TRP A 45 11.09 13.23 5.33
N PHE A 46 10.03 14.02 5.45
CA PHE A 46 9.53 14.51 6.73
C PHE A 46 8.04 14.21 6.86
N VAL A 47 7.59 13.99 8.09
CA VAL A 47 6.20 13.65 8.40
C VAL A 47 5.38 14.94 8.46
N GLN A 48 4.38 15.06 7.58
CA GLN A 48 3.40 16.14 7.60
C GLN A 48 2.23 15.85 8.55
N SER A 49 1.78 14.60 8.57
CA SER A 49 0.66 14.15 9.38
C SER A 49 0.94 12.76 9.95
N ARG A 50 0.47 12.52 11.17
CA ARG A 50 0.64 11.26 11.90
C ARG A 50 -0.65 10.89 12.60
N ILE A 51 -1.16 9.71 12.31
CA ILE A 51 -2.38 9.17 12.88
C ILE A 51 -2.04 7.86 13.59
N VAL A 52 -2.36 7.77 14.88
CA VAL A 52 -2.26 6.51 15.63
C VAL A 52 -3.47 5.66 15.30
N ILE A 53 -3.24 4.39 15.00
CA ILE A 53 -4.27 3.44 14.61
C ILE A 53 -4.54 2.54 15.80
N GLU A 54 -5.77 2.53 16.27
CA GLU A 54 -6.16 1.66 17.37
C GLU A 54 -6.21 0.19 16.93
N PRO A 55 -5.93 -0.77 17.83
CA PRO A 55 -5.90 -2.20 17.49
C PRO A 55 -7.17 -2.71 16.78
N GLY A 56 -8.34 -2.21 17.17
CA GLY A 56 -9.62 -2.58 16.54
C GLY A 56 -9.79 -2.09 15.09
N GLN A 57 -9.04 -1.07 14.69
CA GLN A 57 -9.10 -0.47 13.35
C GLN A 57 -8.12 -1.12 12.37
N VAL A 58 -7.13 -1.86 12.87
CA VAL A 58 -6.07 -2.47 12.05
C VAL A 58 -6.63 -3.43 11.00
N ALA A 59 -7.62 -4.24 11.37
CA ALA A 59 -8.25 -5.18 10.44
C ALA A 59 -8.97 -4.46 9.30
N ALA A 60 -9.75 -3.42 9.62
CA ALA A 60 -10.45 -2.61 8.64
C ALA A 60 -9.46 -1.91 7.70
N LEU A 61 -8.40 -1.31 8.25
CA LEU A 61 -7.35 -0.67 7.46
C LEU A 61 -6.69 -1.65 6.49
N LYS A 62 -6.30 -2.84 6.97
CA LYS A 62 -5.70 -3.87 6.12
C LYS A 62 -6.63 -4.24 4.97
N MET A 63 -7.92 -4.48 5.26
CA MET A 63 -8.92 -4.81 4.24
C MET A 63 -9.09 -3.69 3.21
N THR A 64 -9.22 -2.44 3.66
CA THR A 64 -9.35 -1.26 2.77
C THR A 64 -8.12 -1.10 1.87
N LEU A 65 -6.91 -1.25 2.40
CA LEU A 65 -5.68 -1.17 1.61
C LEU A 65 -5.62 -2.32 0.58
N THR A 66 -5.88 -3.56 1.00
CA THR A 66 -5.86 -4.70 0.05
C THR A 66 -6.95 -4.61 -1.01
N SER A 67 -8.10 -3.99 -0.71
CA SER A 67 -9.21 -3.87 -1.65
C SER A 67 -9.01 -2.75 -2.69
N ASN A 68 -8.30 -1.67 -2.34
CA ASN A 68 -8.06 -0.54 -3.25
C ASN A 68 -6.73 -0.64 -4.02
N LEU A 69 -5.92 -1.66 -3.75
CA LEU A 69 -4.69 -1.96 -4.50
C LEU A 69 -4.94 -2.82 -5.75
N VAL A 70 -6.20 -3.15 -6.08
CA VAL A 70 -6.53 -3.71 -7.40
C VAL A 70 -6.34 -2.56 -8.41
N PRO A 71 -5.36 -2.65 -9.32
CA PRO A 71 -5.17 -1.61 -10.32
C PRO A 71 -6.42 -1.53 -11.18
N ASP A 72 -6.84 -0.30 -11.52
CA ASP A 72 -7.66 -0.08 -12.71
C ASP A 72 -6.92 -0.75 -13.89
N CYS A 73 -7.45 -1.85 -14.38
CA CYS A 73 -6.99 -2.53 -15.58
C CYS A 73 -7.20 -1.59 -16.78
N VAL A 74 -6.25 -0.68 -17.02
CA VAL A 74 -6.12 0.03 -18.29
C VAL A 74 -5.05 -0.67 -19.13
N ALA A 75 -5.35 -1.91 -19.53
CA ALA A 75 -4.74 -2.56 -20.67
C ALA A 75 -5.82 -3.44 -21.31
N CYS A 76 -6.58 -2.86 -22.23
CA CYS A 76 -7.18 -3.65 -23.29
C CYS A 76 -6.04 -4.27 -24.09
N GLU A 77 -5.77 -5.56 -23.96
CA GLU A 77 -5.31 -6.37 -25.09
C GLU A 77 -5.51 -7.87 -24.81
N GLU A 78 -6.24 -8.48 -25.74
CA GLU A 78 -6.57 -9.88 -25.99
C GLU A 78 -6.78 -10.89 -24.83
N PRO A 79 -7.94 -11.59 -24.79
CA PRO A 79 -8.08 -12.76 -23.93
C PRO A 79 -7.03 -13.80 -24.32
N PRO A 80 -6.41 -14.51 -23.36
CA PRO A 80 -5.41 -15.52 -23.68
C PRO A 80 -6.03 -16.55 -24.60
N ALA A 81 -5.33 -16.87 -25.70
CA ALA A 81 -5.72 -17.89 -26.65
C ALA A 81 -5.93 -19.23 -25.94
N ILE A 82 -7.15 -19.50 -25.49
CA ILE A 82 -7.57 -20.83 -25.08
C ILE A 82 -7.59 -21.66 -26.36
N LEU A 83 -6.58 -22.51 -26.52
CA LEU A 83 -6.57 -23.56 -27.53
C LEU A 83 -7.80 -24.46 -27.28
N SER A 84 -8.89 -24.15 -27.97
CA SER A 84 -10.09 -24.97 -28.02
C SER A 84 -9.82 -26.17 -28.93
N PHE A 85 -9.64 -27.35 -28.35
CA PHE A 85 -9.47 -28.61 -29.08
C PHE A 85 -10.78 -29.17 -29.65
N ARG A 86 -11.72 -28.33 -30.10
CA ARG A 86 -13.02 -28.79 -30.60
C ARG A 86 -13.09 -29.06 -32.11
N SER A 87 -11.97 -29.05 -32.83
CA SER A 87 -12.00 -29.28 -34.28
C SER A 87 -10.87 -30.14 -34.85
N ALA A 88 -10.47 -31.21 -34.15
CA ALA A 88 -9.73 -32.30 -34.77
C ALA A 88 -10.70 -33.39 -35.26
N LYS A 89 -11.40 -33.11 -36.36
CA LYS A 89 -12.07 -34.14 -37.17
C LYS A 89 -12.13 -33.69 -38.64
N ALA A 90 -11.19 -34.14 -39.44
CA ALA A 90 -11.35 -34.47 -40.87
C ALA A 90 -9.98 -34.81 -41.47
N GLY A 91 -9.84 -36.02 -42.01
CA GLY A 91 -8.68 -36.48 -42.78
C GLY A 91 -8.23 -37.86 -42.37
#